data_AF-A0A9X8GQR8-F1
#
_entry.id   AF-A0A9X8GQR8-F1
#
_cell.length_a   1.000
_cell.length_b   1.000
_cell.length_c   1.000
_cell.angle_alpha   90.00
_cell.angle_beta   90.00
_cell.angle_gamma   90.00
#
_symmetry.space_group_name_H-M   'P 1'
#
loop_
_entity.id
_entity.type
_entity.pdbx_description
1 polymer ?
#
loop_
_entity_poly.entity_id
_entity_poly.type
_entity_poly.pdbx_seq_one_letter_code
_entity_poly.pdbx_strand_id
1 'polypeptide(L)'
;MNGLKFIRTRCNISLNELADILDVSRQQVSAWENGVKPISQKRLNQLSKYFGVDEKYFLDISEDDKEFIVSKALYRRQDNEKEIYCFVKQGEMEDDFKYRPFSYPNFEESLDEQMIRAKKKNKDTIEGIQEAMRYFGKPDKIIEEISAINRGCKVYDALTKYLRQMPKEAPGTIILYYNMVRNVLFSLLIANGLMSKEELEKEFEHNIGSKLYDDMEWIYEQADIFKKRYDYKVKLVEEQRIKFQKEE
;
A
#
# COMPACT_ATOMS: atom_id res chain seq x y z
N MET A 1 8.56 -13.86 -20.80
CA MET A 1 8.01 -13.92 -19.42
C MET A 1 7.02 -15.08 -19.35
N ASN A 2 6.92 -15.83 -18.25
CA ASN A 2 5.97 -16.94 -18.16
C ASN A 2 4.52 -16.43 -18.03
N GLY A 3 3.71 -16.65 -19.06
CA GLY A 3 2.36 -16.14 -19.18
C GLY A 3 1.35 -16.81 -18.25
N LEU A 4 1.52 -18.10 -17.94
CA LEU A 4 0.70 -18.79 -16.95
C LEU A 4 0.76 -18.11 -15.58
N LYS A 5 1.98 -17.87 -15.08
CA LYS A 5 2.19 -17.18 -13.80
C LYS A 5 1.53 -15.80 -13.81
N PHE A 6 1.74 -15.05 -14.88
CA PHE A 6 1.21 -13.70 -15.06
C PHE A 6 -0.33 -13.64 -15.03
N ILE A 7 -1.00 -14.50 -15.81
CA ILE A 7 -2.47 -14.56 -15.85
C ILE A 7 -3.02 -15.02 -14.51
N ARG A 8 -2.41 -16.07 -13.91
CA ARG A 8 -2.87 -16.63 -12.64
C ARG A 8 -2.85 -15.59 -11.52
N THR A 9 -1.73 -14.88 -11.34
CA THR A 9 -1.63 -13.85 -10.28
C THR A 9 -2.62 -12.72 -10.53
N ARG A 10 -2.75 -12.25 -11.78
CA ARG A 10 -3.71 -11.22 -12.18
C ARG A 10 -5.16 -11.59 -11.89
N CYS A 11 -5.48 -12.88 -11.93
CA CYS A 11 -6.81 -13.40 -11.61
C CYS A 11 -7.03 -13.69 -10.11
N ASN A 12 -6.07 -13.31 -9.26
CA ASN A 12 -6.04 -13.58 -7.81
C ASN A 12 -6.10 -15.09 -7.45
N ILE A 13 -5.42 -15.93 -8.24
CA ILE A 13 -5.41 -17.38 -8.03
C ILE A 13 -4.02 -17.81 -7.52
N SER A 14 -3.98 -18.67 -6.53
CA SER A 14 -2.75 -19.28 -5.99
C SER A 14 -2.38 -20.56 -6.75
N LEU A 15 -1.15 -21.03 -6.56
CA LEU A 15 -0.70 -22.30 -7.15
C LEU A 15 -1.56 -23.49 -6.72
N ASN A 16 -2.03 -23.51 -5.46
CA ASN A 16 -2.88 -24.58 -4.95
C ASN A 16 -4.26 -24.54 -5.60
N GLU A 17 -4.89 -23.37 -5.63
CA GLU A 17 -6.22 -23.22 -6.23
C GLU A 17 -6.21 -23.60 -7.72
N LEU A 18 -5.20 -23.16 -8.47
CA LEU A 18 -5.09 -23.56 -9.87
C LEU A 18 -4.85 -25.06 -10.03
N ALA A 19 -4.09 -25.67 -9.12
CA ALA A 19 -3.87 -27.11 -9.12
C ALA A 19 -5.15 -27.89 -8.86
N ASP A 20 -5.97 -27.42 -7.90
CA ASP A 20 -7.28 -28.00 -7.57
C ASP A 20 -8.25 -27.85 -8.74
N ILE A 21 -8.31 -26.66 -9.38
CA ILE A 21 -9.13 -26.39 -10.57
C ILE A 21 -8.79 -27.33 -11.72
N LEU A 22 -7.51 -27.61 -11.92
CA LEU A 22 -7.02 -28.45 -13.01
C LEU A 22 -6.93 -29.93 -12.63
N ASP A 23 -7.19 -30.30 -11.38
CA ASP A 23 -6.97 -31.65 -10.86
C ASP A 23 -5.54 -32.16 -11.17
N VAL A 24 -4.55 -31.41 -10.64
CA VAL A 24 -3.12 -31.71 -10.71
C VAL A 24 -2.45 -31.39 -9.36
N SER A 25 -1.18 -31.72 -9.21
CA SER A 25 -0.43 -31.30 -8.02
C SER A 25 0.03 -29.83 -8.12
N ARG A 26 0.13 -29.16 -6.98
CA ARG A 26 0.75 -27.82 -6.88
C ARG A 26 2.14 -27.78 -7.52
N GLN A 27 2.95 -28.84 -7.32
CA GLN A 27 4.30 -28.95 -7.87
C GLN A 27 4.27 -28.98 -9.40
N GLN A 28 3.23 -29.55 -10.00
CA GLN A 28 3.08 -29.57 -11.45
C GLN A 28 2.80 -28.17 -12.01
N VAL A 29 1.91 -27.41 -11.37
CA VAL A 29 1.67 -26.00 -11.75
C VAL A 29 2.94 -25.17 -11.57
N SER A 30 3.65 -25.34 -10.44
CA SER A 30 4.93 -24.66 -10.21
C SER A 30 5.99 -25.03 -11.25
N ALA A 31 6.06 -26.30 -11.67
CA ALA A 31 6.99 -26.74 -12.71
C ALA A 31 6.68 -26.10 -14.08
N TRP A 32 5.40 -25.85 -14.39
CA TRP A 32 4.99 -25.12 -15.59
C TRP A 32 5.40 -23.64 -15.52
N GLU A 33 5.15 -22.98 -14.39
CA GLU A 33 5.51 -21.56 -14.22
C GLU A 33 7.01 -21.30 -14.25
N ASN A 34 7.80 -22.27 -13.80
CA ASN A 34 9.26 -22.20 -13.80
C ASN A 34 9.89 -22.75 -15.09
N GLY A 35 9.09 -23.17 -16.09
CA GLY A 35 9.60 -23.74 -17.34
C GLY A 35 10.28 -25.10 -17.21
N VAL A 36 10.19 -25.74 -16.03
CA VAL A 36 10.79 -27.07 -15.76
C VAL A 36 10.06 -28.17 -16.52
N LYS A 37 8.75 -28.02 -16.74
CA LYS A 37 7.94 -28.94 -17.53
C LYS A 37 7.08 -28.18 -18.54
N PRO A 38 6.90 -28.72 -19.76
CA PRO A 38 5.95 -28.14 -20.70
C PRO A 38 4.51 -28.37 -20.26
N ILE A 39 3.61 -27.48 -20.69
CA ILE A 39 2.17 -27.62 -20.50
C ILE A 39 1.62 -28.44 -21.67
N SER A 40 0.97 -29.56 -21.38
CA SER A 40 0.34 -30.37 -22.45
C SER A 40 -0.85 -29.64 -23.07
N GLN A 41 -1.15 -29.92 -24.35
CA GLN A 41 -2.30 -29.36 -25.06
C GLN A 41 -3.62 -29.47 -24.27
N LYS A 42 -3.91 -30.64 -23.68
CA LYS A 42 -5.09 -30.84 -22.83
C LYS A 42 -5.21 -29.80 -21.71
N ARG A 43 -4.09 -29.44 -21.07
CA ARG A 43 -4.05 -28.49 -19.96
C ARG A 43 -4.13 -27.04 -20.46
N LEU A 44 -3.55 -26.72 -21.61
CA LEU A 44 -3.73 -25.42 -22.27
C LEU A 44 -5.21 -25.16 -22.60
N ASN A 45 -5.91 -26.15 -23.16
CA ASN A 45 -7.34 -26.03 -23.45
C ASN A 45 -8.17 -25.78 -22.17
N GLN A 46 -7.80 -26.40 -21.04
CA GLN A 46 -8.48 -26.18 -19.75
C GLN A 46 -8.22 -24.76 -19.22
N LEU A 47 -6.97 -24.31 -19.27
CA LEU A 47 -6.58 -22.96 -18.87
C LEU A 47 -7.31 -21.90 -19.70
N SER A 48 -7.34 -22.07 -21.03
CA SER A 48 -8.01 -21.16 -21.95
C SER A 48 -9.50 -21.02 -21.64
N LYS A 49 -10.19 -22.15 -21.44
CA LYS A 49 -11.60 -22.16 -21.06
C LYS A 49 -11.85 -21.52 -19.70
N TYR A 50 -10.98 -21.79 -18.73
CA TYR A 50 -11.14 -21.29 -17.37
C TYR A 50 -10.92 -19.77 -17.28
N PHE A 51 -9.83 -19.26 -17.85
CA PHE A 51 -9.47 -17.85 -17.77
C PHE A 51 -10.13 -16.98 -18.85
N GLY A 52 -10.58 -17.56 -19.97
CA GLY A 52 -11.12 -16.80 -21.10
C GLY A 52 -10.05 -16.12 -21.96
N VAL A 53 -8.86 -16.73 -22.07
CA VAL A 53 -7.70 -16.19 -22.80
C VAL A 53 -7.18 -17.26 -23.78
N ASP A 54 -6.63 -16.84 -24.92
CA ASP A 54 -6.06 -17.75 -25.91
C ASP A 54 -4.88 -18.56 -25.34
N GLU A 55 -4.73 -19.81 -25.79
CA GLU A 55 -3.74 -20.75 -25.28
C GLU A 55 -2.30 -20.26 -25.39
N LYS A 56 -1.99 -19.47 -26.44
CA LYS A 56 -0.65 -18.93 -26.66
C LYS A 56 -0.16 -18.08 -25.48
N TYR A 57 -1.07 -17.43 -24.77
CA TYR A 57 -0.74 -16.52 -23.68
C TYR A 57 -0.37 -17.23 -22.36
N PHE A 58 -0.53 -18.55 -22.25
CA PHE A 58 -0.08 -19.31 -21.07
C PHE A 58 1.37 -19.81 -21.19
N LEU A 59 1.99 -19.65 -22.36
CA LEU A 59 3.38 -20.00 -22.62
C LEU A 59 4.28 -18.80 -22.35
N ASP A 60 5.36 -18.64 -23.11
CA ASP A 60 6.17 -17.43 -23.05
C ASP A 60 5.49 -16.27 -23.77
N ILE A 61 5.29 -15.18 -23.05
CA ILE A 61 4.69 -13.94 -23.57
C ILE A 61 5.72 -12.83 -23.68
N SER A 62 5.56 -12.00 -24.72
CA SER A 62 6.29 -10.75 -24.94
C SER A 62 5.73 -9.61 -24.08
N GLU A 63 6.38 -8.45 -24.08
CA GLU A 63 5.82 -7.26 -23.43
C GLU A 63 4.55 -6.75 -24.14
N ASP A 64 4.47 -6.87 -25.46
CA ASP A 64 3.26 -6.51 -26.23
C ASP A 64 2.07 -7.43 -25.84
N ASP A 65 2.32 -8.74 -25.70
CA ASP A 65 1.31 -9.71 -25.26
C ASP A 65 0.81 -9.39 -23.85
N LYS A 66 1.74 -8.98 -22.96
CA LYS A 66 1.43 -8.58 -21.59
C LYS A 66 0.57 -7.31 -21.58
N GLU A 67 0.93 -6.28 -22.34
CA GLU A 67 0.15 -5.04 -22.44
C GLU A 67 -1.27 -5.34 -22.96
N PHE A 68 -1.39 -6.19 -23.97
CA PHE A 68 -2.67 -6.67 -24.46
C PHE A 68 -3.51 -7.36 -23.37
N ILE A 69 -2.94 -8.27 -22.59
CA ILE A 69 -3.64 -8.93 -21.48
C ILE A 69 -4.03 -7.91 -20.40
N VAL A 70 -3.17 -6.94 -20.08
CA VAL A 70 -3.45 -5.89 -19.09
C VAL A 70 -4.65 -5.05 -19.51
N SER A 71 -4.77 -4.75 -20.81
CA SER A 71 -5.87 -3.97 -21.38
C SER A 71 -7.24 -4.67 -21.31
N LYS A 72 -7.26 -6.00 -21.11
CA LYS A 72 -8.51 -6.75 -21.00
C LYS A 72 -9.19 -6.53 -19.65
N ALA A 73 -10.50 -6.41 -19.69
CA ALA A 73 -11.33 -6.36 -18.50
C ALA A 73 -11.27 -7.67 -17.70
N LEU A 74 -11.25 -7.53 -16.37
CA LEU A 74 -11.40 -8.62 -15.41
C LEU A 74 -12.84 -8.67 -14.90
N TYR A 75 -13.37 -9.89 -14.81
CA TYR A 75 -14.69 -10.20 -14.31
C TYR A 75 -14.58 -11.08 -13.08
N ARG A 76 -15.26 -10.70 -12.00
CA ARG A 76 -15.32 -11.49 -10.77
C ARG A 76 -16.16 -12.75 -10.98
N ARG A 77 -15.69 -13.91 -10.49
CA ARG A 77 -16.47 -15.15 -10.51
C ARG A 77 -17.43 -15.23 -9.32
N GLN A 78 -18.63 -15.76 -9.55
CA GLN A 78 -19.68 -15.91 -8.54
C GLN A 78 -19.70 -17.29 -7.87
N ASP A 79 -19.10 -18.30 -8.49
CA ASP A 79 -19.08 -19.69 -8.04
C ASP A 79 -17.97 -20.00 -7.02
N ASN A 80 -17.25 -18.98 -6.55
CA ASN A 80 -16.17 -19.12 -5.60
C ASN A 80 -16.40 -18.19 -4.41
N GLU A 81 -16.23 -18.71 -3.20
CA GLU A 81 -16.33 -17.93 -1.97
C GLU A 81 -15.24 -16.85 -1.89
N LYS A 82 -14.06 -17.16 -2.46
CA LYS A 82 -12.96 -16.21 -2.60
C LYS A 82 -13.16 -15.33 -3.82
N GLU A 83 -12.74 -14.07 -3.69
CA GLU A 83 -12.66 -13.14 -4.80
C GLU A 83 -11.58 -13.54 -5.81
N ILE A 84 -12.01 -14.16 -6.91
CA ILE A 84 -11.20 -14.54 -8.06
C ILE A 84 -11.77 -13.94 -9.34
N TYR A 85 -10.92 -13.80 -10.35
CA TYR A 85 -11.27 -13.15 -11.62
C TYR A 85 -10.98 -14.01 -12.85
N CYS A 86 -11.54 -13.60 -13.97
CA CYS A 86 -11.23 -14.12 -15.30
C CYS A 86 -11.45 -13.04 -16.36
N PHE A 87 -11.03 -13.29 -17.60
CA PHE A 87 -11.12 -12.34 -18.72
C PHE A 87 -12.39 -12.51 -19.56
N VAL A 88 -13.31 -13.36 -19.12
CA VAL A 88 -14.58 -13.64 -19.80
C VAL A 88 -15.75 -13.38 -18.88
N LYS A 89 -16.80 -12.75 -19.41
CA LYS A 89 -18.05 -12.56 -18.68
C LYS A 89 -18.76 -13.89 -18.51
N GLN A 90 -19.07 -14.27 -17.27
CA GLN A 90 -19.84 -15.48 -16.97
C GLN A 90 -21.32 -15.14 -16.77
N GLY A 91 -22.15 -15.59 -17.70
CA GLY A 91 -23.61 -15.47 -17.60
C GLY A 91 -24.14 -14.04 -17.46
N GLU A 92 -25.37 -13.94 -16.96
CA GLU A 92 -25.96 -12.69 -16.51
C GLU A 92 -25.39 -12.35 -15.13
N MET A 93 -24.68 -11.23 -15.02
CA MET A 93 -24.18 -10.73 -13.75
C MET A 93 -25.24 -9.84 -13.11
N GLU A 94 -25.37 -9.92 -11.79
CA GLU A 94 -26.17 -8.94 -11.03
C GLU A 94 -25.68 -7.52 -11.37
N ASP A 95 -26.60 -6.58 -11.57
CA ASP A 95 -26.28 -5.16 -11.75
C ASP A 95 -25.87 -4.53 -10.41
N ASP A 96 -24.71 -4.98 -9.92
CA ASP A 96 -24.05 -4.52 -8.71
C ASP A 96 -22.65 -4.02 -9.08
N PHE A 97 -22.23 -2.92 -8.46
CA PHE A 97 -20.90 -2.35 -8.63
C PHE A 97 -19.78 -3.38 -8.39
N LYS A 98 -20.00 -4.38 -7.52
CA LYS A 98 -19.05 -5.48 -7.24
C LYS A 98 -18.71 -6.37 -8.44
N TYR A 99 -19.60 -6.46 -9.44
CA TYR A 99 -19.42 -7.31 -10.63
C TYR A 99 -19.14 -6.51 -11.90
N ARG A 100 -18.95 -5.19 -11.79
CA ARG A 100 -18.54 -4.38 -12.93
C ARG A 100 -17.14 -4.78 -13.37
N PRO A 101 -16.91 -4.92 -14.68
CA PRO A 101 -15.57 -5.16 -15.18
C PRO A 101 -14.65 -4.01 -14.78
N PHE A 102 -13.42 -4.35 -14.41
CA PHE A 102 -12.38 -3.37 -14.12
C PHE A 102 -11.04 -3.85 -14.68
N SER A 103 -10.04 -2.97 -14.64
CA SER A 103 -8.65 -3.28 -14.92
C SER A 103 -7.78 -2.68 -13.81
N TYR A 104 -6.81 -3.45 -13.31
CA TYR A 104 -5.78 -2.93 -12.42
C TYR A 104 -4.42 -2.83 -13.14
N PRO A 105 -3.51 -1.97 -12.65
CA PRO A 105 -2.12 -1.93 -13.10
C PRO A 105 -1.45 -3.31 -13.07
N ASN A 106 -0.30 -3.44 -13.73
CA ASN A 106 0.49 -4.65 -13.65
C ASN A 106 1.02 -4.87 -12.21
N PHE A 107 0.91 -6.09 -11.69
CA PHE A 107 1.45 -6.47 -10.39
C PHE A 107 2.10 -7.86 -10.45
N GLU A 108 3.20 -8.02 -9.72
CA GLU A 108 3.99 -9.27 -9.72
C GLU A 108 3.37 -10.37 -8.84
N GLU A 109 2.50 -10.00 -7.91
CA GLU A 109 1.91 -10.86 -6.87
C GLU A 109 0.38 -10.79 -6.86
N SER A 110 -0.30 -11.87 -6.48
CA SER A 110 -1.77 -11.91 -6.37
C SER A 110 -2.33 -10.88 -5.37
N LEU A 111 -3.62 -10.52 -5.49
CA LEU A 111 -4.25 -9.56 -4.57
C LEU A 111 -4.28 -10.09 -3.13
N ASP A 112 -4.40 -11.40 -2.93
CA ASP A 112 -4.30 -12.03 -1.60
C ASP A 112 -2.92 -11.81 -0.98
N GLU A 113 -1.85 -12.01 -1.76
CA GLU A 113 -0.48 -11.75 -1.31
C GLU A 113 -0.28 -10.27 -0.98
N GLN A 114 -0.80 -9.38 -1.83
CA GLN A 114 -0.79 -7.94 -1.57
C GLN A 114 -1.57 -7.58 -0.29
N MET A 115 -2.72 -8.22 -0.03
CA MET A 115 -3.52 -8.05 1.18
C MET A 115 -2.77 -8.54 2.42
N ILE A 116 -2.12 -9.71 2.35
CA ILE A 116 -1.28 -10.24 3.43
C ILE A 116 -0.15 -9.25 3.75
N ARG A 117 0.54 -8.76 2.72
CA ARG A 117 1.61 -7.76 2.86
C ARG A 117 1.08 -6.46 3.46
N ALA A 118 -0.06 -5.97 3.02
CA ALA A 118 -0.69 -4.76 3.55
C ALA A 118 -1.09 -4.93 5.02
N LYS A 119 -1.68 -6.08 5.40
CA LYS A 119 -2.00 -6.42 6.79
C LYS A 119 -0.74 -6.49 7.67
N LYS A 120 0.34 -7.11 7.16
CA LYS A 120 1.62 -7.16 7.85
C LYS A 120 2.20 -5.75 8.04
N LYS A 121 2.27 -4.95 6.97
CA LYS A 121 2.72 -3.55 7.04
C LYS A 121 1.91 -2.74 8.05
N ASN A 122 0.58 -2.91 8.08
CA ASN A 122 -0.27 -2.25 9.06
C ASN A 122 0.08 -2.67 10.50
N LYS A 123 0.24 -3.98 10.74
CA LYS A 123 0.67 -4.50 12.04
C LYS A 123 2.02 -3.91 12.47
N ASP A 124 3.03 -3.98 11.60
CA ASP A 124 4.38 -3.47 11.87
C ASP A 124 4.34 -1.96 12.16
N THR A 125 3.48 -1.21 11.45
CA THR A 125 3.28 0.24 11.68
C THR A 125 2.69 0.52 13.07
N ILE A 126 1.68 -0.25 13.50
CA ILE A 126 1.08 -0.10 14.83
C ILE A 126 2.08 -0.44 15.93
N GLU A 127 2.89 -1.49 15.75
CA GLU A 127 3.96 -1.85 16.69
C GLU A 127 5.00 -0.72 16.79
N GLY A 128 5.41 -0.11 15.67
CA GLY A 128 6.30 1.04 15.67
C GLY A 128 5.72 2.28 16.36
N ILE A 129 4.42 2.55 16.20
CA ILE A 129 3.73 3.62 16.95
C ILE A 129 3.79 3.33 18.46
N GLN A 130 3.50 2.10 18.88
CA GLN A 130 3.54 1.72 20.29
C GLN A 130 4.95 1.84 20.89
N GLU A 131 5.98 1.50 20.11
CA GLU A 131 7.38 1.69 20.51
C GLU A 131 7.73 3.18 20.66
N ALA A 132 7.35 4.01 19.69
CA ALA A 132 7.60 5.45 19.71
C ALA A 132 6.88 6.19 20.86
N MET A 133 5.80 5.62 21.41
CA MET A 133 5.10 6.16 22.58
C MET A 133 5.81 5.85 23.91
N ARG A 134 6.72 4.88 23.94
CA ARG A 134 7.45 4.49 25.15
C ARG A 134 8.49 5.53 25.50
N TYR A 135 8.98 5.46 26.74
CA TYR A 135 10.10 6.27 27.17
C TYR A 135 11.37 5.87 26.43
N PHE A 136 12.08 6.84 25.86
CA PHE A 136 13.37 6.62 25.21
C PHE A 136 14.49 6.59 26.27
N GLY A 137 15.03 5.41 26.55
CA GLY A 137 16.07 5.18 27.56
C GLY A 137 15.57 4.29 28.71
N LYS A 138 16.35 4.21 29.78
CA LYS A 138 15.93 3.51 31.01
C LYS A 138 15.21 4.51 31.92
N PRO A 139 13.89 4.42 32.13
CA PRO A 139 13.21 5.29 33.07
C PRO A 139 13.69 4.95 34.48
N ASP A 140 14.10 5.96 35.24
CA ASP A 140 14.49 5.76 36.64
C ASP A 140 13.25 5.71 37.55
N LYS A 141 12.12 6.28 37.08
CA LYS A 141 10.86 6.36 37.82
C LYS A 141 9.66 6.05 36.92
N ILE A 142 8.68 5.31 37.45
CA ILE A 142 7.42 4.99 36.76
C ILE A 142 6.70 6.26 36.23
N ILE A 143 6.84 7.40 36.91
CA ILE A 143 6.20 8.65 36.48
C ILE A 143 6.74 9.17 35.13
N GLU A 144 8.00 8.90 34.80
CA GLU A 144 8.60 9.28 33.52
C GLU A 144 8.04 8.45 32.38
N GLU A 145 7.81 7.16 32.64
CA GLU A 145 7.15 6.24 31.71
C GLU A 145 5.68 6.64 31.48
N ILE A 146 4.93 6.90 32.56
CA ILE A 146 3.55 7.42 32.47
C ILE A 146 3.51 8.72 31.66
N SER A 147 4.47 9.63 31.89
CA SER A 147 4.56 10.90 31.18
C SER A 147 4.87 10.72 29.69
N ALA A 148 5.74 9.77 29.33
CA ALA A 148 6.01 9.43 27.92
C ALA A 148 4.75 8.89 27.24
N ILE A 149 4.08 7.91 27.84
CA ILE A 149 2.84 7.32 27.32
C ILE A 149 1.78 8.40 27.10
N ASN A 150 1.55 9.25 28.11
CA ASN A 150 0.55 10.32 28.02
C ASN A 150 0.88 11.36 26.93
N ARG A 151 2.16 11.68 26.71
CA ARG A 151 2.58 12.56 25.61
C ARG A 151 2.30 11.92 24.26
N GLY A 152 2.64 10.64 24.10
CA GLY A 152 2.31 9.86 22.92
C GLY A 152 0.80 9.86 22.62
N CYS A 153 -0.03 9.53 23.61
CA CYS A 153 -1.48 9.46 23.46
C CYS A 153 -2.05 10.80 22.98
N LYS A 154 -1.60 11.93 23.54
CA LYS A 154 -2.07 13.26 23.12
C LYS A 154 -1.89 13.51 21.62
N VAL A 155 -0.76 13.11 21.05
CA VAL A 155 -0.47 13.30 19.61
C VAL A 155 -1.37 12.40 18.76
N TYR A 156 -1.39 11.09 19.06
CA TYR A 156 -2.13 10.12 18.27
C TYR A 156 -3.65 10.24 18.44
N ASP A 157 -4.14 10.66 19.61
CA ASP A 157 -5.56 10.94 19.84
C ASP A 157 -6.04 12.14 19.02
N ALA A 158 -5.23 13.19 18.92
CA ALA A 158 -5.54 14.35 18.09
C ALA A 158 -5.59 13.97 16.60
N LEU A 159 -4.58 13.23 16.13
CA LEU A 159 -4.55 12.68 14.76
C LEU A 159 -5.76 11.80 14.48
N THR A 160 -6.05 10.87 15.39
CA THR A 160 -7.17 9.92 15.26
C THR A 160 -8.51 10.65 15.26
N LYS A 161 -8.69 11.66 16.13
CA LYS A 161 -9.91 12.48 16.17
C LYS A 161 -10.13 13.20 14.85
N TYR A 162 -9.08 13.76 14.26
CA TYR A 162 -9.15 14.41 12.95
C TYR A 162 -9.52 13.41 11.84
N LEU A 163 -8.81 12.28 11.75
CA LEU A 163 -9.05 11.27 10.72
C LEU A 163 -10.41 10.56 10.86
N ARG A 164 -10.95 10.41 12.07
CA ARG A 164 -12.29 9.81 12.30
C ARG A 164 -13.44 10.70 11.83
N GLN A 165 -13.20 12.00 11.60
CA GLN A 165 -14.21 12.87 11.01
C GLN A 165 -14.33 12.63 9.50
N MET A 166 -13.26 12.16 8.85
CA MET A 166 -13.14 11.99 7.41
C MET A 166 -14.32 11.23 6.76
N PRO A 167 -14.83 10.09 7.29
CA PRO A 167 -15.92 9.35 6.62
C PRO A 167 -17.28 10.07 6.63
N LYS A 168 -17.42 11.16 7.40
CA LYS A 168 -18.65 11.97 7.43
C LYS A 168 -18.68 13.05 6.35
N GLU A 169 -17.56 13.26 5.67
CA GLU A 169 -17.41 14.27 4.63
C GLU A 169 -17.94 13.77 3.28
N ALA A 170 -18.15 14.68 2.33
CA ALA A 170 -18.66 14.34 1.01
C ALA A 170 -17.74 13.36 0.24
N PRO A 171 -18.27 12.41 -0.55
CA PRO A 171 -17.48 11.55 -1.41
C PRO A 171 -16.65 12.39 -2.40
N GLY A 172 -15.34 12.51 -2.15
CA GLY A 172 -14.42 13.36 -2.90
C GLY A 172 -13.60 14.32 -2.02
N THR A 173 -14.11 14.75 -0.87
CA THR A 173 -13.35 15.59 0.09
C THR A 173 -12.62 14.78 1.15
N ILE A 174 -13.02 13.51 1.33
CA ILE A 174 -12.38 12.51 2.20
C ILE A 174 -10.86 12.51 2.01
N ILE A 175 -10.39 12.42 0.77
CA ILE A 175 -8.95 12.31 0.48
C ILE A 175 -8.19 13.60 0.82
N LEU A 176 -8.85 14.76 0.77
CA LEU A 176 -8.24 16.04 1.13
C LEU A 176 -7.89 16.08 2.62
N TYR A 177 -8.76 15.58 3.50
CA TYR A 177 -8.46 15.49 4.94
C TYR A 177 -7.21 14.65 5.17
N TYR A 178 -7.12 13.48 4.55
CA TYR A 178 -5.95 12.63 4.67
C TYR A 178 -4.68 13.34 4.16
N ASN A 179 -4.73 13.96 2.98
CA ASN A 179 -3.59 14.66 2.40
C ASN A 179 -3.12 15.81 3.29
N MET A 180 -4.04 16.59 3.87
CA MET A 180 -3.69 17.72 4.72
C MET A 180 -2.86 17.30 5.92
N VAL A 181 -3.28 16.26 6.65
CA VAL A 181 -2.50 15.81 7.81
C VAL A 181 -1.19 15.14 7.40
N ARG A 182 -1.18 14.36 6.31
CA ARG A 182 0.03 13.76 5.75
C ARG A 182 1.06 14.85 5.41
N ASN A 183 0.63 15.89 4.71
CA ASN A 183 1.49 16.97 4.24
C ASN A 183 2.09 17.75 5.43
N VAL A 184 1.32 18.05 6.47
CA VAL A 184 1.84 18.66 7.71
C VAL A 184 2.90 17.78 8.38
N LEU A 185 2.68 16.46 8.42
CA LEU A 185 3.65 15.53 8.98
C LEU A 185 4.93 15.46 8.12
N PHE A 186 4.81 15.44 6.79
CA PHE A 186 5.96 15.51 5.88
C PHE A 186 6.75 16.79 6.05
N SER A 187 6.09 17.94 6.21
CA SER A 187 6.75 19.21 6.52
C SER A 187 7.56 19.14 7.81
N LEU A 188 7.06 18.48 8.85
CA LEU A 188 7.81 18.26 10.09
C LEU A 188 9.03 17.34 9.88
N LEU A 189 8.90 16.29 9.07
CA LEU A 189 10.03 15.40 8.76
C LEU A 189 11.14 16.17 8.04
N ILE A 190 10.79 16.95 7.01
CA ILE A 190 11.73 17.77 6.25
C ILE A 190 12.37 18.84 7.13
N ALA A 191 11.57 19.54 7.94
CA ALA A 191 12.07 20.55 8.87
C ALA A 191 13.10 20.00 9.87
N ASN A 192 13.05 18.70 10.17
CA ASN A 192 13.99 18.06 11.09
C ASN A 192 15.07 17.22 10.39
N GLY A 193 15.14 17.29 9.05
CA GLY A 193 16.11 16.53 8.26
C GLY A 193 15.90 15.01 8.30
N LEU A 194 14.68 14.56 8.63
CA LEU A 194 14.29 13.15 8.66
C LEU A 194 13.76 12.64 7.31
N MET A 195 13.54 13.56 6.37
CA MET A 195 13.11 13.28 5.01
C MET A 195 13.77 14.30 4.07
N SER A 196 14.34 13.85 2.96
CA SER A 196 14.93 14.71 1.93
C SER A 196 13.86 15.20 0.94
N LYS A 197 14.21 16.20 0.12
CA LYS A 197 13.31 16.69 -0.94
C LYS A 197 13.13 15.63 -2.04
N GLU A 198 14.19 14.91 -2.37
CA GLU A 198 14.18 13.84 -3.36
C GLU A 198 13.31 12.66 -2.89
N GLU A 199 13.35 12.34 -1.59
CA GLU A 199 12.44 11.35 -1.00
C GLU A 199 10.98 11.79 -1.10
N LEU A 200 10.69 13.07 -0.83
CA LEU A 200 9.35 13.63 -0.99
C LEU A 200 8.89 13.57 -2.46
N GLU A 201 9.73 14.00 -3.41
CA GLU A 201 9.40 13.98 -4.84
C GLU A 201 9.03 12.57 -5.31
N LYS A 202 9.74 11.56 -4.83
CA LYS A 202 9.44 10.16 -5.11
C LYS A 202 8.08 9.73 -4.55
N GLU A 203 7.72 10.14 -3.34
CA GLU A 203 6.39 9.87 -2.76
C GLU A 203 5.25 10.48 -3.62
N PHE A 204 5.53 11.56 -4.33
CA PHE A 204 4.57 12.26 -5.18
C PHE A 204 4.66 11.87 -6.65
N GLU A 205 5.57 10.98 -7.06
CA GLU A 205 5.90 10.70 -8.47
C GLU A 205 4.69 10.41 -9.36
N HIS A 206 3.68 9.71 -8.81
CA HIS A 206 2.44 9.33 -9.51
C HIS A 206 1.35 10.40 -9.48
N ASN A 207 1.55 11.45 -8.68
CA ASN A 207 0.60 12.53 -8.44
C ASN A 207 1.06 13.88 -9.00
N ILE A 208 2.29 13.96 -9.53
CA ILE A 208 2.88 15.21 -10.05
C ILE A 208 1.94 15.91 -11.02
N GLY A 209 1.70 17.20 -10.78
CA GLY A 209 0.84 18.05 -11.61
C GLY A 209 -0.65 17.93 -11.31
N SER A 210 -1.07 17.02 -10.41
CA SER A 210 -2.45 16.99 -9.93
C SER A 210 -2.64 18.01 -8.81
N LYS A 211 -3.39 19.09 -9.09
CA LYS A 211 -3.75 20.12 -8.10
C LYS A 211 -4.52 19.59 -6.87
N LEU A 212 -4.97 18.34 -6.91
CA LEU A 212 -5.70 17.71 -5.80
C LEU A 212 -4.77 16.95 -4.83
N TYR A 213 -3.59 16.56 -5.31
CA TYR A 213 -2.72 15.62 -4.60
C TYR A 213 -1.29 16.12 -4.46
N ASP A 214 -0.82 17.00 -5.35
CA ASP A 214 0.52 17.56 -5.39
C ASP A 214 0.58 18.89 -4.64
N ASP A 215 1.19 18.84 -3.46
CA ASP A 215 1.31 19.97 -2.52
C ASP A 215 2.78 20.19 -2.12
N MET A 216 3.75 19.78 -2.95
CA MET A 216 5.18 19.81 -2.58
C MET A 216 5.66 21.20 -2.17
N GLU A 217 5.25 22.25 -2.90
CA GLU A 217 5.59 23.64 -2.57
C GLU A 217 5.07 24.03 -1.19
N TRP A 218 3.80 23.74 -0.90
CA TRP A 218 3.19 24.01 0.40
C TRP A 218 3.90 23.24 1.52
N ILE A 219 4.27 21.98 1.28
CA ILE A 219 5.01 21.17 2.24
C ILE A 219 6.34 21.84 2.60
N TYR A 220 7.08 22.36 1.60
CA TYR A 220 8.34 23.06 1.82
C TYR A 220 8.15 24.39 2.58
N GLU A 221 7.13 25.17 2.25
CA GLU A 221 6.81 26.41 2.98
C GLU A 221 6.53 26.14 4.46
N GLN A 222 5.73 25.12 4.76
CA GLN A 222 5.44 24.73 6.14
C GLN A 222 6.69 24.19 6.84
N ALA A 223 7.55 23.45 6.13
CA ALA A 223 8.80 22.94 6.69
C ALA A 223 9.72 24.09 7.15
N ASP A 224 9.84 25.16 6.36
CA ASP A 224 10.62 26.34 6.72
C ASP A 224 10.05 27.05 7.97
N ILE A 225 8.72 27.15 8.07
CA ILE A 225 8.06 27.72 9.24
C ILE A 225 8.36 26.88 10.49
N PHE A 226 8.23 25.56 10.39
CA PHE A 226 8.52 24.65 11.49
C PHE A 226 10.00 24.69 11.88
N LYS A 227 10.92 24.70 10.92
CA LYS A 227 12.36 24.78 11.16
C LYS A 227 12.73 26.03 11.95
N LYS A 228 12.27 27.20 11.48
CA LYS A 228 12.51 28.49 12.16
C LYS A 228 11.99 28.47 13.59
N ARG A 229 10.79 27.90 13.80
CA ARG A 229 10.19 27.81 15.13
C ARG A 229 10.95 26.86 16.04
N TYR A 230 11.40 25.71 15.51
CA TYR A 230 12.17 24.72 16.25
C TYR A 230 13.53 25.29 16.67
N ASP A 231 14.28 25.87 15.73
CA ASP A 231 15.60 26.45 16.01
C ASP A 231 15.53 27.58 17.04
N TYR A 232 14.47 28.40 17.00
CA TYR A 232 14.20 29.39 18.03
C TYR A 232 13.99 28.75 19.42
N LYS A 233 13.24 27.65 19.49
CA LYS A 233 13.01 26.94 20.76
C LYS A 233 14.28 26.28 21.30
N VAL A 234 15.11 25.71 20.42
CA VAL A 234 16.41 25.15 20.81
C VAL A 234 17.30 26.21 21.45
N LYS A 235 17.41 27.40 20.84
CA LYS A 235 18.19 28.52 21.40
C LYS A 235 17.72 28.90 22.80
N LEU A 236 16.41 28.98 23.03
CA LEU A 236 15.88 29.29 24.36
C LEU A 236 16.25 28.23 25.41
N VAL A 237 16.26 26.95 25.05
CA VAL A 237 16.66 25.86 25.95
C VAL A 237 18.14 25.97 26.28
N GLU A 238 18.98 26.25 25.29
CA GLU A 238 20.42 26.45 25.48
C GLU A 238 20.70 27.66 26.39
N GLU A 239 20.03 28.79 26.16
CA GLU A 239 20.13 29.99 27.00
C GLU A 239 19.74 29.71 28.46
N GLN A 240 18.66 28.97 28.69
CA GLN A 240 18.24 28.57 30.03
C GLN A 240 19.28 27.68 30.69
N ARG A 241 19.82 26.69 29.97
CA ARG A 241 20.86 25.80 30.48
C ARG A 241 22.12 26.56 30.91
N ILE A 242 22.56 27.53 30.11
CA ILE A 242 23.71 28.38 30.42
C ILE A 242 23.46 29.23 31.68
N LYS A 243 22.22 29.73 31.88
CA LYS A 243 21.88 30.49 33.10
C LYS A 243 21.97 29.61 34.35
N PHE A 244 21.39 28.42 34.33
CA PHE A 244 21.45 27.49 35.46
C PHE A 244 22.91 27.13 35.83
N GLN A 245 23.77 26.89 34.84
CA GLN A 245 25.19 26.59 35.07
C GLN A 245 26.03 27.76 35.62
N LYS A 246 25.51 29.00 35.57
CA LYS A 246 26.17 30.18 36.14
C LYS A 246 25.65 30.54 37.54
N GLU A 247 24.52 29.95 37.94
CA GLU A 247 23.88 30.15 39.25
C GLU A 247 24.23 29.04 40.26
N GLU A 248 24.85 27.94 39.81
CA GLU A 248 25.53 26.92 40.62
C GLU A 248 27.03 27.23 40.80
#